data_AF-A0A7Z9Q6L7-F1
#
_entry.id   AF-A0A7Z9Q6L7-F1
#
_cell.length_a   1.000
_cell.length_b   1.000
_cell.length_c   1.000
_cell.angle_alpha   90.00
_cell.angle_beta   90.00
_cell.angle_gamma   90.00
#
_symmetry.space_group_name_H-M   'P 1'
#
loop_
_entity.id
_entity.type
_entity.pdbx_description
1 polymer ?
#
loop_
_entity_poly.entity_id
_entity_poly.type
_entity_poly.pdbx_seq_one_letter_code
_entity_poly.pdbx_strand_id
1 'polypeptide(L)'
;MRRIQYRLLAIVISIGLIGMITPILYTNSLALDQAQEGILDKLRSHTNAILFYSNSSEKTTFQGLATEYSDASGLRVTLIAADGTVIGESSIPITELQQMDNHI
;
A
#
# COMPACT_ATOMS: atom_id res chain seq x y z
N MET A 1 -26.71 -9.33 -51.91
CA MET A 1 -26.39 -10.37 -50.90
C MET A 1 -25.08 -10.14 -50.15
N ARG A 2 -23.91 -10.05 -50.82
CA ARG A 2 -22.60 -9.90 -50.16
C ARG A 2 -22.49 -8.73 -49.16
N ARG A 3 -23.02 -7.54 -49.48
CA ARG A 3 -23.00 -6.37 -48.56
C ARG A 3 -23.71 -6.61 -47.21
N ILE A 4 -24.80 -7.37 -47.20
CA ILE A 4 -25.55 -7.70 -45.97
C ILE A 4 -24.78 -8.71 -45.13
N GLN A 5 -24.14 -9.70 -45.78
CA GLN A 5 -23.28 -10.68 -45.10
C GLN A 5 -22.07 -10.01 -44.43
N TYR A 6 -21.42 -9.04 -45.10
CA TYR A 6 -20.32 -8.28 -44.47
C TYR A 6 -20.77 -7.42 -43.30
N ARG A 7 -21.97 -6.82 -43.37
CA ARG A 7 -22.54 -6.06 -42.24
C ARG A 7 -22.86 -6.97 -41.05
N LEU A 8 -23.46 -8.14 -41.30
CA LEU A 8 -23.74 -9.13 -40.26
C LEU A 8 -22.44 -9.65 -39.62
N LEU A 9 -21.42 -9.94 -40.44
CA LEU A 9 -20.11 -10.37 -39.95
C LEU A 9 -19.46 -9.31 -39.06
N ALA A 10 -19.51 -8.03 -39.45
CA ALA A 10 -18.98 -6.93 -38.66
C ALA A 10 -19.68 -6.80 -37.29
N ILE A 11 -21.00 -6.99 -37.24
CA ILE A 11 -21.76 -6.97 -35.98
C ILE A 11 -21.34 -8.11 -35.06
N VAL A 12 -21.23 -9.35 -35.58
CA VAL A 12 -20.80 -10.51 -34.79
C VAL A 12 -19.39 -10.31 -34.23
N ILE A 13 -18.46 -9.80 -35.04
CA ILE A 13 -17.09 -9.49 -34.59
C ILE A 13 -17.11 -8.40 -33.52
N SER A 14 -17.92 -7.35 -33.69
CA SER A 14 -18.02 -6.26 -32.72
C SER A 14 -18.57 -6.74 -31.36
N ILE A 15 -19.61 -7.58 -31.38
CA ILE A 15 -20.17 -8.17 -30.15
C ILE A 15 -19.13 -9.08 -29.47
N GLY A 16 -18.42 -9.89 -30.25
CA GLY A 16 -17.34 -10.75 -29.72
C GLY A 16 -16.21 -9.94 -29.08
N LEU A 17 -15.80 -8.83 -29.70
CA LEU A 17 -14.76 -7.95 -29.16
C LEU A 17 -15.20 -7.25 -27.88
N ILE A 18 -16.41 -6.66 -27.85
CA ILE A 18 -16.95 -6.01 -26.65
C ILE A 18 -17.11 -7.04 -25.51
N GLY A 19 -17.65 -8.21 -25.83
CA GLY A 19 -17.87 -9.30 -24.87
C GLY A 19 -16.58 -9.87 -24.27
N MET A 20 -15.43 -9.72 -24.94
CA MET A 20 -14.13 -10.15 -24.40
C MET A 20 -13.38 -9.01 -23.70
N ILE A 21 -13.39 -7.79 -24.25
CA ILE A 21 -12.63 -6.66 -23.71
C ILE A 21 -13.22 -6.18 -22.39
N THR A 22 -14.54 -6.04 -22.29
CA THR A 22 -15.20 -5.48 -21.10
C THR A 22 -14.96 -6.33 -19.84
N PRO A 23 -15.11 -7.66 -19.86
CA PRO A 23 -14.79 -8.48 -18.69
C PRO A 23 -13.33 -8.41 -18.28
N ILE A 24 -12.37 -8.38 -19.22
CA ILE A 24 -10.93 -8.29 -18.91
C ILE A 24 -10.62 -6.99 -18.17
N LEU A 25 -11.15 -5.86 -18.66
CA LEU A 25 -10.96 -4.57 -18.01
C LEU A 25 -11.56 -4.54 -16.61
N TYR A 26 -12.77 -5.12 -16.45
CA TYR A 26 -13.47 -5.19 -15.17
C TYR A 26 -12.77 -6.11 -14.16
N THR A 27 -12.27 -7.27 -14.57
CA THR A 27 -11.53 -8.17 -13.66
C THR A 27 -10.19 -7.57 -13.25
N ASN A 28 -9.53 -6.84 -14.16
CA ASN A 28 -8.27 -6.16 -13.84
C ASN A 28 -8.48 -5.02 -12.83
N SER A 29 -9.57 -4.25 -12.95
CA SER A 29 -9.89 -3.23 -11.95
C SER A 29 -10.22 -3.85 -10.60
N LEU A 30 -11.00 -4.94 -10.57
CA LEU A 30 -11.29 -5.65 -9.33
C LEU A 30 -10.03 -6.22 -8.67
N ALA A 31 -9.12 -6.82 -9.45
CA ALA A 31 -7.86 -7.34 -8.94
C ALA A 31 -6.97 -6.21 -8.38
N LEU A 32 -6.97 -5.05 -9.04
CA LEU A 32 -6.26 -3.86 -8.57
C LEU A 32 -6.85 -3.35 -7.25
N ASP A 33 -8.17 -3.22 -7.17
CA ASP A 33 -8.87 -2.75 -5.96
C ASP A 33 -8.60 -3.71 -4.79
N GLN A 34 -8.68 -5.02 -5.02
CA GLN A 34 -8.38 -6.04 -4.02
C GLN A 34 -6.91 -5.99 -3.55
N ALA A 35 -5.97 -5.77 -4.47
CA ALA A 35 -4.57 -5.62 -4.10
C ALA A 35 -4.36 -4.36 -3.24
N GLN A 36 -5.03 -3.26 -3.58
CA GLN A 36 -4.97 -2.02 -2.81
C GLN A 36 -5.58 -2.18 -1.41
N GLU A 37 -6.75 -2.80 -1.30
CA GLU A 37 -7.39 -3.11 -0.01
C GLU A 37 -6.51 -4.02 0.84
N GLY A 38 -5.94 -5.07 0.24
CA GLY A 38 -5.03 -5.98 0.95
C GLY A 38 -3.77 -5.29 1.48
N ILE A 39 -3.20 -4.34 0.72
CA ILE A 39 -2.09 -3.50 1.19
C ILE A 39 -2.54 -2.63 2.37
N LEU A 40 -3.70 -1.97 2.25
CA LEU A 40 -4.22 -1.09 3.30
C LEU A 40 -4.51 -1.85 4.59
N ASP A 41 -5.12 -3.02 4.51
CA ASP A 41 -5.41 -3.85 5.67
C ASP A 41 -4.13 -4.38 6.32
N LYS A 42 -3.12 -4.72 5.52
CA LYS A 42 -1.79 -5.09 6.04
C LYS A 42 -1.12 -3.92 6.75
N LEU A 43 -1.16 -2.70 6.19
CA LEU A 43 -0.63 -1.50 6.83
C LEU A 43 -1.35 -1.20 8.15
N ARG A 44 -2.68 -1.25 8.16
CA ARG A 44 -3.49 -1.10 9.40
C ARG A 44 -3.13 -2.14 10.45
N SER A 45 -2.92 -3.39 10.04
CA SER A 45 -2.46 -4.46 10.92
C SER A 45 -1.09 -4.14 11.53
N HIS A 46 -0.14 -3.65 10.73
CA HIS A 46 1.16 -3.22 11.24
C HIS A 46 1.06 -2.00 12.18
N THR A 47 0.19 -1.03 11.90
CA THR A 47 -0.07 0.09 12.81
C THR A 47 -0.65 -0.37 14.16
N ASN A 48 -1.52 -1.38 14.17
CA ASN A 48 -2.03 -1.93 15.42
C ASN A 48 -0.94 -2.74 16.15
N ALA A 49 -0.14 -3.48 15.40
CA ALA A 49 0.94 -4.28 15.96
C ALA A 49 2.03 -3.42 16.59
N ILE A 50 2.41 -2.28 16.00
CA ILE A 50 3.42 -1.38 16.60
C ILE A 50 2.91 -0.75 17.90
N LEU A 51 1.60 -0.47 18.02
CA LEU A 51 0.98 0.01 19.26
C LEU A 51 0.99 -1.07 20.35
N PHE A 52 0.75 -2.33 19.99
CA PHE A 52 0.90 -3.43 20.94
C PHE A 52 2.36 -3.59 21.35
N TYR A 53 3.27 -3.56 20.37
CA TYR A 53 4.70 -3.70 20.59
C TYR A 53 5.27 -2.57 21.45
N SER A 54 4.76 -1.34 21.32
CA SER A 54 5.16 -0.21 22.17
C SER A 54 4.81 -0.40 23.63
N ASN A 55 3.72 -1.14 23.92
CA ASN A 55 3.31 -1.43 25.30
C ASN A 55 4.08 -2.61 25.90
N SER A 56 4.64 -3.49 25.07
CA SER A 56 5.37 -4.69 25.51
C SER A 56 6.90 -4.59 25.39
N SER A 57 7.41 -3.63 24.61
CA SER A 57 8.85 -3.49 24.36
C SER A 57 9.56 -2.97 25.61
N GLU A 58 10.75 -3.52 25.87
CA GLU A 58 11.66 -3.02 26.91
C GLU A 58 12.35 -1.71 26.49
N LYS A 59 12.17 -1.27 25.23
CA LYS A 59 12.75 -0.02 24.72
C LYS A 59 11.98 1.17 25.26
N THR A 60 12.69 2.03 25.97
CA THR A 60 12.16 3.27 26.55
C THR A 60 12.21 4.46 25.60
N THR A 61 12.74 4.28 24.38
CA THR A 61 12.89 5.35 23.38
C THR A 61 12.12 5.04 22.11
N PHE A 62 11.50 6.06 21.52
CA PHE A 62 10.78 5.94 20.25
C PHE A 62 11.70 5.48 19.11
N GLN A 63 12.94 5.94 19.07
CA GLN A 63 13.94 5.44 18.13
C GLN A 63 14.20 3.93 18.29
N GLY A 64 14.40 3.45 19.52
CA GLY A 64 14.61 2.03 19.79
C GLY A 64 13.42 1.18 19.37
N LEU A 65 12.20 1.67 19.62
CA LEU A 65 10.97 1.02 19.17
C LEU A 65 10.87 0.97 17.63
N ALA A 66 11.16 2.08 16.95
CA ALA A 66 11.13 2.14 15.48
C ALA A 66 12.12 1.16 14.86
N THR A 67 13.36 1.11 15.36
CA THR A 67 14.39 0.17 14.91
C THR A 67 13.99 -1.28 15.18
N GLU A 68 13.59 -1.61 16.40
CA GLU A 68 13.23 -2.99 16.77
C GLU A 68 12.03 -3.53 15.97
N TYR A 69 10.98 -2.71 15.83
CA TYR A 69 9.83 -3.09 15.02
C TYR A 69 10.17 -3.20 13.54
N SER A 70 11.04 -2.32 13.03
CA SER A 70 11.54 -2.38 11.65
C SER A 70 12.31 -3.67 11.40
N ASP A 71 13.19 -4.08 12.32
CA ASP A 71 13.95 -5.32 12.23
C ASP A 71 13.02 -6.54 12.22
N ALA A 72 11.97 -6.53 13.05
CA ALA A 72 11.01 -7.63 13.13
C ALA A 72 10.05 -7.71 11.92
N SER A 73 9.62 -6.55 11.38
CA SER A 73 8.62 -6.47 10.32
C SER A 73 9.21 -6.40 8.91
N GLY A 74 10.49 -6.03 8.79
CA GLY A 74 11.14 -5.70 7.51
C GLY A 74 10.63 -4.40 6.89
N LEU A 75 9.83 -3.60 7.62
CA LEU A 75 9.29 -2.33 7.16
C LEU A 75 10.12 -1.18 7.70
N ARG A 76 10.34 -0.14 6.88
CA ARG A 76 10.84 1.13 7.40
C ARG A 76 9.76 1.79 8.26
N VAL A 77 10.15 2.26 9.44
CA VAL A 77 9.25 2.86 10.43
C VAL A 77 9.72 4.26 10.76
N THR A 78 8.84 5.23 10.55
CA THR A 78 9.03 6.61 11.00
C THR A 78 7.93 6.94 12.01
N LEU A 79 8.32 7.34 13.21
CA LEU A 79 7.40 7.79 14.27
C LEU A 79 7.40 9.32 14.27
N ILE A 80 6.22 9.90 14.11
CA ILE A 80 6.02 11.35 13.99
C ILE A 80 5.08 11.78 15.13
N ALA A 81 5.50 12.77 15.90
CA ALA A 81 4.71 13.38 16.96
C ALA A 81 3.56 14.22 16.36
N ALA A 82 2.56 14.54 17.18
CA ALA A 82 1.39 15.30 16.76
C ALA A 82 1.72 16.72 16.23
N ASP A 83 2.89 17.26 16.58
CA ASP A 83 3.40 18.55 16.11
C ASP A 83 4.21 18.44 14.80
N GLY A 84 4.26 17.26 14.18
CA GLY A 84 5.01 17.01 12.94
C GLY A 84 6.48 16.66 13.16
N THR A 85 6.97 16.65 14.40
CA THR A 85 8.36 16.31 14.72
C THR A 85 8.63 14.83 14.54
N VAL A 86 9.72 14.48 13.86
CA VAL A 86 10.16 13.08 13.77
C VAL A 86 10.84 12.68 15.09
N ILE A 87 10.27 11.68 15.78
CA ILE A 87 10.72 11.23 17.11
C ILE A 87 11.35 9.83 17.09
N GLY A 88 11.34 9.16 15.94
CA GLY A 88 12.08 7.93 15.69
C GLY A 88 12.08 7.57 14.20
N GLU A 89 13.19 7.06 13.69
CA GLU A 89 13.32 6.65 12.29
C GLU A 89 14.20 5.40 12.19
N SER A 90 13.66 4.31 11.67
CA SER A 90 14.36 3.03 11.67
C SER A 90 15.54 2.96 10.68
N SER A 91 15.56 3.80 9.65
CA SER A 91 16.61 3.77 8.63
C SER A 91 17.89 4.54 8.99
N ILE A 92 17.88 5.30 10.09
CA ILE A 92 19.04 6.12 10.50
C ILE A 92 19.34 5.96 11.99
N PRO A 93 20.58 6.23 12.43
CA PRO A 93 20.92 6.24 13.84
C PRO A 93 20.32 7.45 14.57
N ILE A 94 20.14 7.33 15.89
CA ILE A 94 19.60 8.40 16.76
C ILE A 94 20.36 9.73 16.62
N THR A 95 21.66 9.67 16.31
CA THR A 95 22.54 10.83 16.14
C THR A 95 22.16 11.70 14.95
N GLU A 96 21.47 11.13 13.96
CA GLU A 96 21.05 11.79 12.73
C GLU A 96 19.56 12.16 12.77
N LEU A 97 18.80 11.67 13.74
CA LEU A 97 17.37 11.94 13.90
C LEU A 97 17.07 13.44 14.03
N GLN A 98 17.89 14.17 14.79
CA GLN A 98 17.71 15.62 14.97
C GLN A 98 18.02 16.45 13.71
N GLN A 99 18.59 15.83 12.68
CA GLN A 99 18.90 16.47 11.40
C GLN A 99 17.82 16.18 10.35
N MET A 100 16.81 15.35 10.67
CA MET A 100 15.69 15.10 9.77
C MET A 100 14.79 16.33 9.69
N ASP A 101 14.35 16.62 8.46
CA ASP A 101 13.30 17.59 8.25
C ASP A 101 12.00 17.09 8.90
N ASN A 102 11.42 17.93 9.75
CA ASN A 102 10.12 17.66 10.35
C ASN A 102 9.01 17.91 9.32
N HIS A 103 7.91 17.17 9.45
CA HIS A 103 6.77 17.26 8.54
C HIS A 103 5.76 18.34 9.00
N ILE A 104 6.26 19.58 9.19
CA ILE A 104 5.50 20.76 9.66
C ILE A 104 4.79 21.46 8.50
#